data_AF-A0A8N4L7S4-F1
#
_entry.id   AF-A0A8N4L7S4-F1
#
_cell.length_a   1.000
_cell.length_b   1.000
_cell.length_c   1.000
_cell.angle_alpha   90.00
_cell.angle_beta   90.00
_cell.angle_gamma   90.00
#
_symmetry.space_group_name_H-M   'P 1'
#
loop_
_entity.id
_entity.type
_entity.pdbx_description
1 polymer ?
#
loop_
_entity_poly.entity_id
_entity_poly.type
_entity_poly.pdbx_seq_one_letter_code
_entity_poly.pdbx_strand_id
1 'polypeptide(L)' 'MGGAMGKNGVNFLDALPSQVTGTLHIVMLGLDSAGKTTALYRLKFDQYLNTVPTIGFNCEKINILKTS' A
#
# COMPACT_ATOMS: atom_id res chain seq x y z
N MET A 1 -35.89 -2.63 10.56
CA MET A 1 -35.19 -2.83 9.27
C MET A 1 -34.05 -1.82 9.22
N GLY A 2 -32.80 -2.29 9.13
CA GLY A 2 -31.62 -1.41 9.08
C GLY A 2 -30.39 -2.07 9.71
N GLY A 3 -29.96 -3.21 9.18
CA GLY A 3 -28.69 -3.82 9.59
C GLY A 3 -27.53 -3.02 9.01
N ALA A 4 -26.69 -2.44 9.86
CA ALA A 4 -25.44 -1.81 9.47
C ALA A 4 -24.51 -2.87 8.87
N MET A 5 -24.38 -2.86 7.54
CA MET A 5 -23.46 -3.69 6.77
C MET A 5 -22.01 -3.39 7.20
N GLY A 6 -21.32 -4.42 7.70
CA GLY A 6 -19.97 -4.32 8.26
C GLY A 6 -18.95 -3.81 7.25
N LYS A 7 -18.41 -2.62 7.51
CA LYS A 7 -17.17 -2.13 6.89
C LYS A 7 -15.98 -2.57 7.73
N ASN A 8 -15.73 -3.87 7.84
CA ASN A 8 -14.51 -4.39 8.44
C ASN A 8 -13.68 -5.10 7.37
N GLY A 9 -13.27 -4.34 6.34
CA GLY A 9 -12.10 -4.72 5.58
C GLY A 9 -10.90 -4.38 6.46
N VAL A 10 -10.28 -5.37 7.08
CA VAL A 10 -9.01 -5.16 7.80
C VAL A 10 -8.02 -4.55 6.81
N ASN A 11 -7.60 -3.31 7.04
CA ASN A 11 -6.61 -2.71 6.16
C ASN A 11 -5.32 -3.49 6.40
N PHE A 12 -4.64 -3.89 5.33
CA PHE A 12 -3.35 -4.58 5.43
C PHE A 12 -2.34 -3.82 6.30
N LEU A 13 -2.44 -2.49 6.33
CA LEU A 13 -1.61 -1.62 7.16
C LEU A 13 -1.87 -1.76 8.67
N ASP A 14 -3.08 -2.18 9.06
CA ASP A 14 -3.45 -2.41 10.47
C ASP A 14 -2.86 -3.74 10.99
N ALA A 15 -2.50 -4.65 10.08
CA ALA A 15 -1.79 -5.89 10.40
C ALA A 15 -0.27 -5.68 10.57
N LEU A 16 0.25 -4.49 10.20
CA LEU A 16 1.65 -4.18 10.45
C LEU A 16 1.86 -3.96 11.96
N PRO A 17 2.95 -4.51 12.54
CA PRO A 17 3.19 -4.44 13.97
C PRO A 17 3.18 -2.99 14.47
N SER A 18 2.16 -2.67 15.27
CA SER A 18 1.92 -1.33 15.81
C SER A 18 3.02 -0.86 16.77
N GLN A 19 3.92 -1.75 17.22
CA GLN A 19 5.10 -1.42 18.01
C GLN A 19 6.30 -0.93 17.18
N VAL A 20 6.20 -0.86 15.84
CA VAL A 20 7.30 -0.28 15.04
C VAL A 20 7.26 1.24 15.15
N THR A 21 7.97 1.77 16.14
CA THR A 21 8.21 3.22 16.33
C THR A 21 9.21 3.79 15.30
N GLY A 22 9.56 3.03 14.26
CA GLY A 22 10.60 3.34 13.28
C GLY A 22 10.13 3.25 11.82
N THR A 23 11.04 3.50 10.88
CA THR A 23 10.76 3.34 9.44
C THR A 23 10.77 1.85 9.08
N LEU A 24 9.72 1.36 8.39
CA LEU A 24 9.72 0.01 7.81
C LEU A 24 10.33 0.04 6.41
N HIS A 25 11.20 -0.92 6.13
CA HIS A 25 11.71 -1.17 4.79
C HIS A 25 10.98 -2.39 4.21
N ILE A 26 10.17 -2.17 3.18
CA ILE A 26 9.32 -3.19 2.55
C ILE A 26 9.78 -3.38 1.11
N VAL A 27 9.99 -4.64 0.71
CA VAL A 27 10.30 -5.01 -0.67
C VAL A 27 9.09 -5.69 -1.29
N MET A 28 8.59 -5.16 -2.40
CA MET A 28 7.54 -5.81 -3.19
C MET A 28 8.17 -6.77 -4.20
N LEU A 29 7.85 -8.06 -4.08
CA LEU A 29 8.26 -9.10 -5.02
C LEU A 29 7.08 -9.53 -5.89
N GLY A 30 7.36 -10.01 -7.09
CA GLY A 30 6.34 -10.50 -8.02
C GLY A 30 6.85 -10.61 -9.45
N LEU A 31 6.11 -11.34 -10.29
CA LEU A 31 6.41 -11.53 -11.72
C LEU A 31 6.44 -10.19 -12.48
N ASP A 32 6.95 -10.25 -13.72
CA ASP A 32 6.76 -9.16 -14.68
C ASP A 32 5.27 -8.84 -14.81
N SER A 33 4.95 -7.54 -14.90
CA SER A 33 3.58 -7.02 -15.03
C SER A 33 2.62 -7.34 -13.86
N ALA A 34 3.11 -7.84 -12.73
CA ALA A 34 2.28 -8.10 -11.54
C ALA A 34 1.68 -6.83 -10.87
N GLY A 35 1.95 -5.63 -11.40
CA GLY A 35 1.37 -4.37 -10.91
C GLY A 35 2.09 -3.76 -9.70
N LYS A 36 3.33 -4.16 -9.39
CA LYS A 36 4.12 -3.65 -8.25
C LYS A 36 4.23 -2.12 -8.23
N THR A 37 4.57 -1.52 -9.36
CA THR A 37 4.71 -0.06 -9.50
C THR A 37 3.37 0.66 -9.36
N THR A 38 2.30 0.08 -9.91
CA THR A 38 0.94 0.61 -9.76
C THR A 38 0.49 0.59 -8.30
N ALA A 39 0.76 -0.50 -7.58
CA ALA A 39 0.46 -0.61 -6.15
C ALA A 39 1.27 0.39 -5.31
N LEU A 40 2.57 0.55 -5.60
CA LEU A 40 3.43 1.52 -4.93
C LEU A 40 2.91 2.96 -5.10
N TYR A 41 2.51 3.34 -6.32
CA TYR A 41 1.97 4.66 -6.58
C TYR A 41 0.57 4.86 -6.00
N ARG A 42 -0.26 3.81 -5.95
CA ARG A 42 -1.53 3.86 -5.23
C ARG A 42 -1.31 4.14 -3.75
N LEU A 43 -0.32 3.51 -3.12
CA LEU A 43 -0.01 3.77 -1.70
C LEU A 43 0.57 5.17 -1.46
N LYS A 44 1.33 5.71 -2.43
CA LYS A 44 2.00 7.01 -2.29
C LYS A 44 1.08 8.20 -2.58
N PHE A 45 0.20 8.09 -3.58
CA PHE A 45 -0.61 9.20 -4.08
C PHE A 45 -2.12 9.01 -3.90
N ASP A 46 -2.56 7.85 -3.41
CA ASP A 46 -3.99 7.45 -3.33
C ASP A 46 -4.75 7.58 -4.67
N GLN A 47 -4.05 7.44 -5.79
CA GLN A 47 -4.60 7.53 -7.14
C GLN A 47 -4.11 6.37 -8.02
N TYR A 48 -4.91 6.00 -9.00
CA TYR A 48 -4.49 5.06 -10.05
C TYR A 48 -3.82 5.87 -11.17
N LEU A 49 -2.52 5.67 -11.33
CA LEU A 49 -1.74 6.31 -12.38
C LEU A 49 -1.38 5.30 -13.46
N ASN A 50 -1.33 5.76 -14.71
CA ASN A 50 -0.78 4.96 -15.80
C ASN A 50 0.72 4.80 -15.58
N THR A 51 1.17 3.54 -15.44
CA THR A 51 2.58 3.20 -15.24
C THR A 51 3.17 2.57 -16.49
N VAL A 52 4.45 2.84 -16.73
CA VAL A 52 5.26 2.12 -17.73
C VAL A 52 6.03 0.98 -17.05
N PRO A 53 6.43 -0.08 -17.80
CA PRO A 53 7.31 -1.11 -17.27
C PRO A 53 8.56 -0.49 -16.64
N THR A 54 8.82 -0.87 -15.39
CA THR A 54 9.95 -0.31 -14.64
C THR A 54 11.25 -0.95 -15.11
N ILE A 55 12.20 -0.11 -15.54
CA ILE A 55 13.57 -0.54 -15.81
C ILE A 55 14.34 -0.48 -14.49
N GLY A 56 14.77 -1.63 -13.96
CA GLY A 56 15.50 -1.71 -12.71
C GLY A 56 14.60 -1.72 -11.46
N PHE A 57 14.85 -0.80 -10.52
CA PHE A 57 14.20 -0.75 -9.20
C PHE A 57 13.55 0.61 -8.94
N ASN A 58 12.43 0.62 -8.20
CA ASN A 58 11.74 1.84 -7.78
C ASN A 58 11.61 1.87 -6.24
N CYS A 59 11.98 2.99 -5.62
CA CYS A 59 11.98 3.17 -4.17
C CYS A 59 11.20 4.42 -3.79
N GLU A 60 10.18 4.28 -2.95
CA GLU A 60 9.36 5.39 -2.49
C GLU A 60 9.22 5.37 -0.97
N LYS A 61 9.37 6.54 -0.34
CA LYS A 61 9.07 6.72 1.09
C LYS A 61 7.61 7.12 1.25
N ILE A 62 6.80 6.26 1.85
CA ILE A 62 5.37 6.49 2.07
C ILE A 62 5.12 6.84 3.53
N ASN A 63 4.43 7.97 3.76
CA ASN A 63 3.99 8.34 5.10
C ASN A 63 2.55 7.86 5.26
N ILE A 64 2.37 6.84 6.10
CA ILE A 64 1.04 6.34 6.43
C ILE A 64 0.47 7.27 7.50
N LEU A 65 -0.40 8.20 7.11
CA LEU A 65 -1.23 8.90 8.08
C LEU A 65 -2.25 7.89 8.59
N LYS A 66 -2.13 7.45 9.85
CA LYS A 66 -3.21 6.73 10.51
C LYS A 66 -4.41 7.67 10.55
N THR A 67 -5.39 7.41 9.70
CA THR A 67 -6.72 7.98 9.91
C THR A 67 -7.23 7.35 11.19
N SER A 68 -7.46 8.18 12.20
CA SER A 68 -7.96 7.76 13.52
C SER A 68 -9.40 7.26 13.44
#